data_AF-S9PAW3-F1
#
_entry.id   AF-S9PAW3-F1
#
_cell.length_a   1.000
_cell.length_b   1.000
_cell.length_c   1.000
_cell.angle_alpha   90.00
_cell.angle_beta   90.00
_cell.angle_gamma   90.00
#
_symmetry.space_group_name_H-M   'P 1'
#
loop_
_entity.id
_entity.type
_entity.pdbx_description
1 polymer ?
#
loop_
_entity_poly.entity_id
_entity_poly.type
_entity_poly.pdbx_seq_one_letter_code
_entity_poly.pdbx_strand_id
1 'polypeptide(L)'
;MPDSETLDGSTPESTPLAAEHGRRLPLSAFTVLAGGDVFESVQGRPPKDGVSRARAWFQAKVSLRAHGAPAELLQRVEGDMVRQLSGNLQLIGRMEAARPVEVDLIPPGQPLAKYGYPRSVSPQAAGLFWDHPEWPRARIALRQDKLGPELHLVFHELAHAIQGMAFTQEENELIYRTLRRTYRVRARMDEVFALYSEREFIPTVTAHDLRAPGVYGMARQRWNEEHVFTRFVRNLYFPYKPLAGPASGQGASFFG
;
A
#
# COMPACT_ATOMS: atom_id res chain seq x y z
N MET A 1 6.04 21.53 9.63
CA MET A 1 6.81 20.89 8.54
C MET A 1 5.78 20.15 7.71
N PRO A 2 5.66 20.40 6.39
CA PRO A 2 4.44 20.06 5.66
C PRO A 2 4.22 18.55 5.63
N ASP A 3 3.01 18.14 6.03
CA ASP A 3 2.49 16.77 6.15
C ASP A 3 2.20 16.13 4.76
N SER A 4 2.87 16.54 3.69
CA SER A 4 2.50 16.14 2.32
C SER A 4 3.72 15.96 1.42
N GLU A 5 3.71 14.89 0.63
CA GLU A 5 4.73 14.58 -0.38
C GLU A 5 4.87 15.71 -1.42
N THR A 6 3.80 16.50 -1.62
CA THR A 6 3.77 17.71 -2.42
C THR A 6 3.73 18.97 -1.55
N LEU A 7 4.48 20.00 -1.90
CA LEU A 7 4.57 21.29 -1.20
C LEU A 7 3.28 22.13 -1.29
N ASP A 8 2.46 21.88 -2.30
CA ASP A 8 1.18 22.56 -2.56
C ASP A 8 -0.05 21.78 -2.06
N GLY A 9 0.16 20.59 -1.51
CA GLY A 9 -0.90 19.70 -1.05
C GLY A 9 -1.69 18.99 -2.16
N SER A 10 -1.20 19.01 -3.39
CA SER A 10 -1.78 18.23 -4.49
C SER A 10 -1.69 16.71 -4.22
N THR A 11 -2.69 15.98 -4.69
CA THR A 11 -2.74 14.51 -4.58
C THR A 11 -2.93 13.92 -5.97
N PRO A 12 -2.39 12.72 -6.26
CA PRO A 12 -2.57 12.10 -7.56
C PRO A 12 -4.06 11.89 -7.89
N GLU A 13 -4.46 12.27 -9.10
CA GLU A 13 -5.80 12.01 -9.65
C GLU A 13 -5.86 10.58 -10.22
N SER A 14 -5.85 9.61 -9.31
CA SER A 14 -5.86 8.20 -9.69
C SER A 14 -7.13 7.82 -10.43
N THR A 15 -6.98 6.99 -11.47
CA THR A 15 -8.13 6.44 -12.19
C THR A 15 -8.66 5.22 -11.42
N PRO A 16 -9.84 5.30 -10.79
CA PRO A 16 -10.36 4.20 -9.99
C PRO A 16 -10.69 2.98 -10.86
N LEU A 17 -10.74 1.80 -10.23
CA LEU A 17 -11.19 0.58 -10.90
C LEU A 17 -12.63 0.74 -11.39
N ALA A 18 -12.91 0.29 -12.62
CA ALA A 18 -14.27 0.28 -13.15
C ALA A 18 -15.20 -0.58 -12.26
N ALA A 19 -16.42 -0.08 -12.02
CA ALA A 19 -17.38 -0.72 -11.12
C ALA A 19 -17.73 -2.18 -11.53
N GLU A 20 -17.70 -2.50 -12.83
CA GLU A 20 -17.91 -3.86 -13.33
C GLU A 20 -16.84 -4.83 -12.81
N HIS A 21 -15.56 -4.45 -12.85
CA HIS A 21 -14.49 -5.25 -12.30
C HIS A 21 -14.61 -5.40 -10.79
N GLY A 22 -14.99 -4.32 -10.08
CA GLY A 22 -15.26 -4.37 -8.64
C GLY A 22 -16.34 -5.40 -8.25
N ARG A 23 -17.43 -5.47 -9.02
CA ARG A 23 -18.51 -6.46 -8.83
C ARG A 23 -18.06 -7.89 -9.14
N ARG A 24 -17.25 -8.09 -10.18
CA ARG A 24 -16.75 -9.43 -10.58
C ARG A 24 -15.69 -9.98 -9.65
N LEU A 25 -14.95 -9.11 -8.97
CA LEU A 25 -13.84 -9.46 -8.10
C LEU A 25 -14.06 -8.85 -6.70
N PRO A 26 -15.07 -9.28 -5.93
CA PRO A 26 -15.39 -8.65 -4.66
C PRO A 26 -14.23 -8.81 -3.66
N LEU A 27 -13.97 -7.75 -2.88
CA LEU A 27 -13.04 -7.79 -1.76
C LEU A 27 -13.82 -7.84 -0.45
N SER A 28 -13.69 -8.94 0.29
CA SER A 28 -14.32 -9.12 1.62
C SER A 28 -13.91 -8.04 2.63
N ALA A 29 -12.80 -7.34 2.41
CA ALA A 29 -12.42 -6.22 3.26
C ALA A 29 -13.52 -5.15 3.34
N PHE A 30 -14.21 -4.84 2.23
CA PHE A 30 -15.24 -3.81 2.24
C PHE A 30 -16.50 -4.19 3.03
N THR A 31 -16.74 -5.49 3.27
CA THR A 31 -17.81 -5.90 4.19
C THR A 31 -17.45 -5.59 5.65
N VAL A 32 -16.16 -5.50 6.01
CA VAL A 32 -15.71 -5.05 7.34
C VAL A 32 -16.05 -3.57 7.55
N LEU A 33 -15.80 -2.72 6.55
CA LEU A 33 -16.14 -1.30 6.63
C LEU A 33 -17.66 -1.06 6.60
N ALA A 34 -18.41 -1.85 5.84
CA ALA A 34 -19.86 -1.72 5.75
C ALA A 34 -20.61 -2.31 6.97
N GLY A 35 -20.12 -3.43 7.52
CA GLY A 35 -20.80 -4.21 8.56
C GLY A 35 -20.34 -3.92 10.00
N GLY A 36 -19.22 -3.24 10.21
CA GLY A 36 -18.70 -2.94 11.54
C GLY A 36 -18.30 -4.20 12.32
N ASP A 37 -18.68 -4.29 13.59
CA ASP A 37 -18.27 -5.36 14.53
C ASP A 37 -18.92 -6.74 14.28
N VAL A 38 -19.87 -6.86 13.33
CA VAL A 38 -20.64 -8.09 13.07
C VAL A 38 -19.98 -8.97 12.00
N PHE A 39 -18.64 -9.00 11.93
CA PHE A 39 -17.94 -9.75 10.88
C PHE A 39 -17.33 -11.06 11.39
N GLU A 40 -17.64 -12.16 10.69
CA GLU A 40 -16.98 -13.45 10.89
C GLU A 40 -15.78 -13.59 9.94
N SER A 41 -14.56 -13.73 10.49
CA SER A 41 -13.39 -14.02 9.67
C SER A 41 -13.45 -15.46 9.14
N VAL A 42 -13.24 -15.64 7.84
CA VAL A 42 -12.98 -16.97 7.29
C VAL A 42 -11.55 -17.36 7.69
N GLN A 43 -11.40 -18.08 8.79
CA GLN A 43 -10.10 -18.62 9.18
C GLN A 43 -9.69 -19.67 8.14
N GLY A 44 -8.51 -19.50 7.54
CA GLY A 44 -8.09 -20.34 6.45
C GLY A 44 -6.57 -20.39 6.25
N ARG A 45 -6.17 -21.08 5.20
CA ARG A 45 -4.77 -21.13 4.75
C ARG A 45 -4.53 -20.07 3.68
N PRO A 46 -3.30 -19.54 3.55
CA PRO A 46 -2.93 -18.72 2.40
C PRO A 46 -3.26 -19.43 1.08
N PRO A 47 -3.64 -18.68 0.03
CA PRO A 47 -3.88 -19.27 -1.28
C PRO A 47 -2.60 -19.90 -1.83
N LYS A 48 -2.68 -21.17 -2.28
CA LYS A 48 -1.52 -21.92 -2.80
C LYS A 48 -0.83 -21.19 -3.96
N ASP A 49 -1.62 -20.57 -4.82
CA ASP A 49 -1.13 -19.91 -6.05
C ASP A 49 -0.90 -18.40 -5.87
N GLY A 50 -0.96 -17.90 -4.64
CA GLY A 50 -0.86 -16.46 -4.35
C GLY A 50 0.46 -15.83 -4.82
N VAL A 51 1.58 -16.45 -4.45
CA VAL A 51 2.93 -15.97 -4.82
C VAL A 51 3.17 -16.07 -6.32
N SER A 52 2.81 -17.19 -6.94
CA SER A 52 3.02 -17.39 -8.39
C SER A 52 2.17 -16.42 -9.20
N ARG A 53 0.91 -16.19 -8.82
CA ARG A 53 0.04 -15.22 -9.50
C ARG A 53 0.50 -13.77 -9.30
N ALA A 54 0.90 -13.39 -8.08
CA ALA A 54 1.44 -12.05 -7.83
C ALA A 54 2.73 -11.79 -8.61
N ARG A 55 3.62 -12.79 -8.74
CA ARG A 55 4.81 -12.69 -9.59
C ARG A 55 4.47 -12.59 -11.08
N ALA A 56 3.49 -13.37 -11.55
CA ALA A 56 3.01 -13.27 -12.94
C ALA A 56 2.43 -11.88 -13.23
N TRP A 57 1.65 -11.32 -12.30
CA TRP A 57 1.19 -9.94 -12.38
C TRP A 57 2.36 -8.95 -12.47
N PHE A 58 3.36 -9.06 -11.59
CA PHE A 58 4.52 -8.18 -11.60
C PHE A 58 5.23 -8.21 -12.96
N GLN A 59 5.50 -9.40 -13.50
CA GLN A 59 6.14 -9.58 -14.80
C GLN A 59 5.33 -9.01 -15.97
N ALA A 60 4.00 -9.09 -15.91
CA ALA A 60 3.12 -8.64 -16.98
C ALA A 60 2.77 -7.14 -16.91
N LYS A 61 2.69 -6.58 -15.70
CA LYS A 61 2.12 -5.25 -15.45
C LYS A 61 3.11 -4.22 -14.92
N VAL A 62 4.25 -4.65 -14.37
CA VAL A 62 5.26 -3.75 -13.80
C VAL A 62 6.45 -3.63 -14.72
N SER A 63 6.93 -2.41 -14.93
CA SER A 63 8.19 -2.13 -15.63
C SER A 63 9.13 -1.39 -14.70
N LEU A 64 10.38 -1.85 -14.57
CA LEU A 64 11.37 -1.22 -13.71
C LEU A 64 12.28 -0.27 -14.53
N ARG A 65 12.39 0.97 -14.08
CA ARG A 65 13.42 1.93 -14.52
C ARG A 65 14.50 2.00 -13.47
N ALA A 66 15.57 1.24 -13.68
CA ALA A 66 16.60 1.04 -12.66
C ALA A 66 17.43 2.31 -12.37
N HIS A 67 17.69 3.16 -13.37
CA HIS A 67 18.58 4.34 -13.25
C HIS A 67 19.90 4.05 -12.52
N GLY A 68 20.56 2.93 -12.85
CA GLY A 68 21.82 2.51 -12.23
C GLY A 68 21.67 1.80 -10.88
N ALA A 69 20.44 1.52 -10.41
CA ALA A 69 20.22 0.70 -9.23
C ALA A 69 20.81 -0.72 -9.41
N PRO A 70 21.46 -1.27 -8.39
CA PRO A 70 22.01 -2.61 -8.44
C PRO A 70 20.88 -3.67 -8.44
N ALA A 71 21.21 -4.88 -8.91
CA ALA A 71 20.22 -5.95 -9.12
C ALA A 71 19.50 -6.36 -7.83
N GLU A 72 20.18 -6.27 -6.69
CA GLU A 72 19.64 -6.59 -5.38
C GLU A 72 18.47 -5.67 -5.00
N LEU A 73 18.54 -4.38 -5.38
CA LEU A 73 17.41 -3.46 -5.15
C LEU A 73 16.23 -3.79 -6.05
N LEU A 74 16.47 -4.18 -7.30
CA LEU A 74 15.40 -4.60 -8.23
C LEU A 74 14.69 -5.86 -7.71
N GLN A 75 15.46 -6.86 -7.28
CA GLN A 75 14.93 -8.10 -6.71
C GLN A 75 14.15 -7.84 -5.41
N ARG A 76 14.62 -6.90 -4.60
CA ARG A 76 13.91 -6.51 -3.39
C ARG A 76 12.57 -5.86 -3.70
N VAL A 77 12.52 -4.91 -4.63
CA VAL A 77 11.27 -4.27 -5.05
C VAL A 77 10.29 -5.31 -5.59
N GLU A 78 10.74 -6.22 -6.46
CA GLU A 78 9.91 -7.35 -6.89
C GLU A 78 9.41 -8.17 -5.70
N GLY A 79 10.31 -8.58 -4.81
CA GLY A 79 9.99 -9.41 -3.66
C GLY A 79 8.95 -8.77 -2.74
N ASP A 80 9.10 -7.50 -2.41
CA ASP A 80 8.19 -6.75 -1.55
C ASP A 80 6.81 -6.54 -2.20
N MET A 81 6.76 -6.18 -3.50
CA MET A 81 5.49 -6.02 -4.22
C MET A 81 4.74 -7.36 -4.36
N VAL A 82 5.45 -8.44 -4.71
CA VAL A 82 4.87 -9.79 -4.78
C VAL A 82 4.33 -10.21 -3.43
N ARG A 83 5.09 -9.98 -2.36
CA ARG A 83 4.70 -10.30 -1.00
C ARG A 83 3.43 -9.57 -0.58
N GLN A 84 3.30 -8.27 -0.91
CA GLN A 84 2.12 -7.48 -0.55
C GLN A 84 0.82 -8.01 -1.14
N LEU A 85 0.86 -8.48 -2.39
CA LEU A 85 -0.33 -8.94 -3.10
C LEU A 85 -0.65 -10.43 -2.88
N SER A 86 0.37 -11.24 -2.54
CA SER A 86 0.29 -12.70 -2.53
C SER A 86 -0.83 -13.31 -1.67
N GLY A 87 -1.32 -12.60 -0.65
CA GLY A 87 -2.35 -13.11 0.25
C GLY A 87 -3.78 -13.04 -0.29
N ASN A 88 -4.06 -12.25 -1.34
CA ASN A 88 -5.43 -12.02 -1.80
C ASN A 88 -5.55 -12.13 -3.33
N LEU A 89 -6.06 -13.28 -3.80
CA LEU A 89 -6.26 -13.55 -5.24
C LEU A 89 -7.23 -12.58 -5.92
N GLN A 90 -8.23 -12.07 -5.20
CA GLN A 90 -9.18 -11.08 -5.74
C GLN A 90 -8.48 -9.74 -5.92
N LEU A 91 -7.65 -9.33 -4.95
CA LEU A 91 -6.84 -8.10 -5.05
C LEU A 91 -5.86 -8.18 -6.23
N ILE A 92 -5.18 -9.32 -6.41
CA ILE A 92 -4.32 -9.55 -7.59
C ILE A 92 -5.14 -9.42 -8.87
N GLY A 93 -6.31 -10.05 -8.95
CA GLY A 93 -7.20 -9.96 -10.11
C GLY A 93 -7.62 -8.52 -10.44
N ARG A 94 -7.80 -7.67 -9.42
CA ARG A 94 -8.11 -6.25 -9.63
C ARG A 94 -6.90 -5.47 -10.14
N MET A 95 -5.71 -5.75 -9.60
CA MET A 95 -4.45 -5.18 -10.11
C MET A 95 -4.12 -5.65 -11.54
N GLU A 96 -4.56 -6.86 -11.94
CA GLU A 96 -4.48 -7.35 -13.32
C GLU A 96 -5.43 -6.57 -14.27
N ALA A 97 -6.61 -6.17 -13.79
CA ALA A 97 -7.56 -5.34 -14.55
C ALA A 97 -7.16 -3.86 -14.61
N ALA A 98 -6.36 -3.39 -13.64
CA ALA A 98 -5.85 -2.03 -13.60
C ALA A 98 -4.81 -1.73 -14.72
N ARG A 99 -4.54 -0.43 -14.91
CA ARG A 99 -3.48 0.06 -15.79
C ARG A 99 -2.10 -0.43 -15.32
N PRO A 100 -1.14 -0.63 -16.24
CA PRO A 100 0.22 -1.01 -15.89
C PRO A 100 0.94 0.04 -15.04
N VAL A 101 1.94 -0.42 -14.29
CA VAL A 101 2.77 0.39 -13.39
C VAL A 101 4.21 0.46 -13.91
N GLU A 102 4.84 1.62 -13.79
CA GLU A 102 6.27 1.79 -13.94
C GLU A 102 6.88 2.19 -12.59
N VAL A 103 7.95 1.54 -12.18
CA VAL A 103 8.66 1.85 -10.94
C VAL A 103 10.00 2.48 -11.28
N ASP A 104 10.17 3.75 -10.90
CA ASP A 104 11.41 4.50 -11.09
C ASP A 104 12.28 4.41 -9.83
N LEU A 105 13.45 3.78 -9.94
CA LEU A 105 14.44 3.76 -8.87
C LEU A 105 15.33 4.99 -8.94
N ILE A 106 14.94 6.05 -8.24
CA ILE A 106 15.57 7.36 -8.32
C ILE A 106 16.94 7.35 -7.61
N PRO A 107 18.04 7.74 -8.29
CA PRO A 107 19.36 7.83 -7.66
C PRO A 107 19.39 8.78 -6.46
N PRO A 108 20.28 8.54 -5.48
CA PRO A 108 20.38 9.37 -4.29
C PRO A 108 20.59 10.85 -4.61
N GLY A 109 19.90 11.72 -3.88
CA GLY A 109 20.00 13.18 -4.03
C GLY A 109 19.40 13.76 -5.32
N GLN A 110 18.85 12.95 -6.22
CA GLN A 110 18.20 13.46 -7.42
C GLN A 110 16.73 13.85 -7.14
N PRO A 111 16.25 15.00 -7.62
CA PRO A 111 14.85 15.37 -7.48
C PRO A 111 13.95 14.54 -8.41
N LEU A 112 12.79 14.09 -7.93
CA LEU A 112 11.82 13.33 -8.70
C LEU A 112 11.35 14.10 -9.96
N ALA A 113 11.27 15.43 -9.90
CA ALA A 113 10.90 16.27 -11.03
C ALA A 113 11.79 16.09 -12.28
N LYS A 114 13.05 15.67 -12.11
CA LYS A 114 13.95 15.34 -13.23
C LYS A 114 13.47 14.14 -14.05
N TYR A 115 12.61 13.31 -13.49
CA TYR A 115 12.08 12.08 -14.08
C TYR A 115 10.61 12.21 -14.53
N GLY A 116 10.09 13.45 -14.56
CA GLY A 116 8.76 13.78 -15.06
C GLY A 116 7.68 13.94 -14.00
N TYR A 117 7.98 13.68 -12.72
CA TYR A 117 7.05 13.93 -11.62
C TYR A 117 6.79 15.43 -11.41
N PRO A 118 5.67 15.82 -10.77
CA PRO A 118 5.36 17.23 -10.52
C PRO A 118 6.47 17.98 -9.77
N ARG A 119 6.70 19.24 -10.14
CA ARG A 119 7.68 20.11 -9.46
C ARG A 119 7.29 20.46 -8.03
N SER A 120 6.01 20.29 -7.69
CA SER A 120 5.50 20.48 -6.33
C SER A 120 5.95 19.37 -5.38
N VAL A 121 6.41 18.22 -5.88
CA VAL A 121 6.90 17.12 -5.04
C VAL A 121 8.15 17.56 -4.27
N SER A 122 8.17 17.26 -2.97
CA SER A 122 9.28 17.56 -2.08
C SER A 122 10.59 16.96 -2.61
N PRO A 123 11.68 17.76 -2.69
CA PRO A 123 13.00 17.26 -3.03
C PRO A 123 13.56 16.24 -2.01
N GLN A 124 12.88 15.99 -0.90
CA GLN A 124 13.24 15.00 0.13
C GLN A 124 12.32 13.77 0.16
N ALA A 125 11.25 13.72 -0.66
CA ALA A 125 10.31 12.60 -0.68
C ALA A 125 11.02 11.27 -0.99
N ALA A 126 10.92 10.30 -0.09
CA ALA A 126 11.58 8.99 -0.21
C ALA A 126 10.92 8.10 -1.27
N GLY A 127 9.60 8.19 -1.37
CA GLY A 127 8.78 7.58 -2.40
C GLY A 127 7.72 8.55 -2.90
N LEU A 128 7.01 8.15 -3.94
CA LEU A 128 5.81 8.81 -4.44
C LEU A 128 5.07 7.86 -5.38
N PHE A 129 3.80 7.62 -5.12
CA PHE A 129 2.87 7.12 -6.14
C PHE A 129 2.24 8.29 -6.90
N TRP A 130 2.25 8.22 -8.23
CA TRP A 130 1.60 9.21 -9.08
C TRP A 130 0.92 8.56 -10.29
N ASP A 131 -0.40 8.75 -10.40
CA ASP A 131 -1.18 8.35 -11.55
C ASP A 131 -1.68 9.59 -12.29
N HIS A 132 -1.04 9.89 -13.41
CA HIS A 132 -1.45 10.99 -14.29
C HIS A 132 -2.26 10.43 -15.47
N PRO A 133 -3.45 10.99 -15.78
CA PRO A 133 -4.32 10.48 -16.84
C PRO A 133 -3.64 10.37 -18.21
N GLU A 134 -2.77 11.32 -18.54
CA GLU A 134 -2.06 11.36 -19.83
C GLU A 134 -0.85 10.40 -19.90
N TRP A 135 -0.42 9.84 -18.78
CA TRP A 135 0.69 8.88 -18.80
C TRP A 135 0.19 7.50 -19.24
N PRO A 136 1.01 6.72 -19.96
CA PRO A 136 0.63 5.37 -20.37
C PRO A 136 0.64 4.36 -19.21
N ARG A 137 1.32 4.70 -18.10
CA ARG A 137 1.49 3.84 -16.91
C ARG A 137 1.33 4.69 -15.67
N ALA A 138 0.72 4.14 -14.62
CA ALA A 138 0.82 4.75 -13.31
C ALA A 138 2.26 4.59 -12.84
N ARG A 139 2.76 5.47 -11.98
CA ARG A 139 4.17 5.47 -11.61
C ARG A 139 4.37 5.42 -10.11
N ILE A 140 5.43 4.72 -9.69
CA ILE A 140 5.94 4.71 -8.33
C ILE A 140 7.41 5.12 -8.38
N ALA A 141 7.77 6.24 -7.74
CA ALA A 141 9.15 6.60 -7.51
C ALA A 141 9.63 6.02 -6.17
N LEU A 142 10.84 5.48 -6.14
CA LEU A 142 11.51 5.02 -4.93
C LEU A 142 12.95 5.50 -4.93
N ARG A 143 13.40 6.20 -3.89
CA ARG A 143 14.81 6.56 -3.75
C ARG A 143 15.66 5.34 -3.41
N GLN A 144 16.72 5.14 -4.18
CA GLN A 144 17.62 4.00 -4.01
C GLN A 144 18.28 3.97 -2.62
N ASP A 145 18.72 5.11 -2.09
CA ASP A 145 19.34 5.22 -0.76
C ASP A 145 18.35 5.00 0.39
N LYS A 146 17.05 5.09 0.12
CA LYS A 146 16.00 4.92 1.12
C LYS A 146 15.48 3.50 1.22
N LEU A 147 15.57 2.73 0.14
CA LEU A 147 15.14 1.33 0.15
C LEU A 147 15.83 0.55 1.29
N GLY A 148 17.15 0.67 1.46
CA GLY A 148 17.88 0.03 2.57
C GLY A 148 17.29 0.31 3.97
N PRO A 149 17.34 1.56 4.46
CA PRO A 149 16.92 1.93 5.81
C PRO A 149 15.41 1.96 6.02
N GLU A 150 14.60 2.23 4.99
CA GLU A 150 13.15 2.38 5.08
C GLU A 150 12.47 1.12 4.56
N LEU A 151 12.45 0.07 5.39
CA LEU A 151 11.94 -1.25 5.01
C LEU A 151 10.47 -1.29 4.56
N HIS A 152 9.70 -0.28 4.94
CA HIS A 152 8.28 -0.13 4.61
C HIS A 152 8.03 0.53 3.25
N LEU A 153 9.03 1.19 2.64
CA LEU A 153 8.83 2.13 1.54
C LEU A 153 8.09 1.51 0.33
N VAL A 154 8.49 0.30 -0.09
CA VAL A 154 7.80 -0.38 -1.21
C VAL A 154 6.34 -0.69 -0.85
N PHE A 155 6.08 -1.12 0.39
CA PHE A 155 4.73 -1.44 0.84
C PHE A 155 3.84 -0.21 0.91
N HIS A 156 4.43 0.91 1.34
CA HIS A 156 3.76 2.20 1.44
C HIS A 156 3.31 2.70 0.07
N GLU A 157 4.24 2.80 -0.89
CA GLU A 157 3.90 3.33 -2.21
C GLU A 157 2.99 2.40 -3.01
N LEU A 158 3.17 1.07 -2.89
CA LEU A 158 2.25 0.13 -3.51
C LEU A 158 0.86 0.17 -2.84
N ALA A 159 0.74 0.54 -1.56
CA ALA A 159 -0.56 0.74 -0.95
C ALA A 159 -1.31 1.93 -1.57
N HIS A 160 -0.64 3.06 -1.80
CA HIS A 160 -1.22 4.19 -2.55
C HIS A 160 -1.70 3.75 -3.95
N ALA A 161 -0.87 2.98 -4.66
CA ALA A 161 -1.22 2.41 -5.95
C ALA A 161 -2.44 1.47 -5.90
N ILE A 162 -2.52 0.60 -4.88
CA ILE A 162 -3.66 -0.28 -4.65
C ILE A 162 -4.93 0.53 -4.39
N GLN A 163 -4.87 1.53 -3.51
CA GLN A 163 -6.03 2.37 -3.21
C GLN A 163 -6.52 3.13 -4.44
N GLY A 164 -5.59 3.71 -5.19
CA GLY A 164 -5.89 4.50 -6.39
C GLY A 164 -6.46 3.67 -7.54
N MET A 165 -5.97 2.43 -7.74
CA MET A 165 -6.22 1.67 -8.97
C MET A 165 -7.00 0.35 -8.79
N ALA A 166 -6.96 -0.27 -7.61
CA ALA A 166 -7.68 -1.53 -7.36
C ALA A 166 -9.06 -1.31 -6.75
N PHE A 167 -9.39 -0.12 -6.31
CA PHE A 167 -10.69 0.17 -5.70
C PHE A 167 -11.55 1.00 -6.65
N THR A 168 -12.84 0.71 -6.60
CA THR A 168 -13.86 1.53 -7.25
C THR A 168 -14.01 2.87 -6.52
N GLN A 169 -14.68 3.82 -7.18
CA GLN A 169 -14.99 5.12 -6.56
C GLN A 169 -15.78 4.96 -5.24
N GLU A 170 -16.80 4.10 -5.22
CA GLU A 170 -17.64 3.86 -4.03
C GLU A 170 -16.86 3.25 -2.87
N GLU A 171 -15.96 2.32 -3.17
CA GLU A 171 -15.06 1.69 -2.20
C GLU A 171 -14.08 2.70 -1.58
N ASN A 172 -13.51 3.58 -2.40
CA ASN A 172 -12.67 4.69 -1.93
C ASN A 172 -13.47 5.66 -1.05
N GLU A 173 -14.69 6.00 -1.42
CA GLU A 173 -15.56 6.84 -0.60
C GLU A 173 -15.90 6.21 0.75
N LEU A 174 -16.04 4.89 0.82
CA LEU A 174 -16.25 4.17 2.07
C LEU A 174 -15.02 4.23 3.00
N ILE A 175 -13.81 4.12 2.44
CA ILE A 175 -12.55 4.34 3.18
C ILE A 175 -12.52 5.77 3.72
N TYR A 176 -12.74 6.76 2.86
CA TYR A 176 -12.72 8.17 3.26
C TYR A 176 -13.76 8.47 4.34
N ARG A 177 -14.99 7.97 4.21
CA ARG A 177 -16.03 8.13 5.22
C ARG A 177 -15.62 7.56 6.59
N THR A 178 -14.94 6.42 6.58
CA THR A 178 -14.43 5.76 7.81
C THR A 178 -13.35 6.59 8.48
N LEU A 179 -12.40 7.14 7.71
CA LEU A 179 -11.23 7.85 8.22
C LEU A 179 -11.49 9.33 8.54
N ARG A 180 -12.48 9.95 7.89
CA ARG A 180 -12.71 11.41 7.92
C ARG A 180 -12.88 11.99 9.32
N ARG A 181 -13.54 11.27 10.23
CA ARG A 181 -13.75 11.74 11.62
C ARG A 181 -12.43 12.00 12.34
N THR A 182 -11.41 11.19 12.06
CA THR A 182 -10.10 11.28 12.71
C THR A 182 -9.15 12.19 11.94
N TYR A 183 -9.01 11.97 10.63
CA TYR A 183 -7.90 12.53 9.85
C TYR A 183 -8.28 13.76 9.02
N ARG A 184 -9.60 14.02 8.88
CA ARG A 184 -10.24 15.21 8.30
C ARG A 184 -9.99 15.48 6.81
N VAL A 185 -8.73 15.51 6.38
CA VAL A 185 -8.30 15.90 5.03
C VAL A 185 -7.93 14.65 4.22
N ARG A 186 -8.28 14.64 2.93
CA ARG A 186 -8.11 13.49 2.03
C ARG A 186 -6.66 12.98 1.97
N ALA A 187 -5.70 13.88 1.73
CA ALA A 187 -4.28 13.52 1.70
C ALA A 187 -3.82 12.76 2.96
N ARG A 188 -4.28 13.17 4.15
CA ARG A 188 -3.97 12.44 5.40
C ARG A 188 -4.65 11.07 5.47
N MET A 189 -5.82 10.90 4.87
CA MET A 189 -6.51 9.61 4.82
C MET A 189 -5.81 8.63 3.89
N ASP A 190 -5.32 9.12 2.75
CA ASP A 190 -4.50 8.33 1.81
C ASP A 190 -3.23 7.84 2.52
N GLU A 191 -2.50 8.74 3.22
CA GLU A 191 -1.34 8.37 4.04
C GLU A 191 -1.69 7.35 5.13
N VAL A 192 -2.83 7.48 5.78
CA VAL A 192 -3.26 6.51 6.81
C VAL A 192 -3.50 5.13 6.21
N PHE A 193 -4.09 5.05 5.02
CA PHE A 193 -4.26 3.78 4.32
C PHE A 193 -2.89 3.13 4.04
N ALA A 194 -1.92 3.90 3.55
CA ALA A 194 -0.57 3.41 3.29
C ALA A 194 0.17 3.00 4.59
N LEU A 195 0.08 3.80 5.65
CA LEU A 195 0.70 3.51 6.96
C LEU A 195 0.09 2.29 7.66
N TYR A 196 -1.21 2.06 7.48
CA TYR A 196 -1.84 0.84 7.99
C TYR A 196 -1.44 -0.36 7.14
N SER A 197 -1.31 -0.17 5.82
CA SER A 197 -0.90 -1.23 4.91
C SER A 197 0.53 -1.69 5.14
N GLU A 198 1.49 -0.78 5.27
CA GLU A 198 2.89 -1.14 5.53
C GLU A 198 3.04 -1.93 6.84
N ARG A 199 2.20 -1.63 7.83
CA ARG A 199 2.24 -2.23 9.17
C ARG A 199 1.93 -3.73 9.18
N GLU A 200 1.08 -4.18 8.25
CA GLU A 200 0.77 -5.60 8.06
C GLU A 200 1.97 -6.42 7.54
N PHE A 201 2.98 -5.76 6.98
CA PHE A 201 4.20 -6.37 6.47
C PHE A 201 5.43 -6.06 7.32
N ILE A 202 5.50 -4.89 7.92
CA ILE A 202 6.59 -4.46 8.80
C ILE A 202 6.01 -4.20 10.21
N PRO A 203 5.85 -5.25 11.04
CA PRO A 203 5.20 -5.15 12.34
C PRO A 203 6.08 -4.52 13.42
N THR A 204 7.33 -4.19 13.12
CA THR A 204 8.22 -3.46 14.03
C THR A 204 8.14 -1.97 13.73
N VAL A 205 7.83 -1.18 14.75
CA VAL A 205 7.81 0.29 14.69
C VAL A 205 8.76 0.77 15.78
N THR A 206 9.70 1.64 15.44
CA THR A 206 10.70 2.13 16.38
C THR A 206 10.12 3.25 17.27
N ALA A 207 10.78 3.55 18.39
CA ALA A 207 10.43 4.73 19.20
C ALA A 207 10.63 6.05 18.43
N HIS A 208 11.45 6.06 17.37
CA HIS A 208 11.57 7.21 16.48
C HIS A 208 10.31 7.35 15.60
N ASP A 209 9.85 6.26 15.01
CA ASP A 209 8.63 6.21 14.18
C ASP A 209 7.37 6.66 14.92
N LEU A 210 7.24 6.29 16.21
CA LEU A 210 6.12 6.72 17.05
C LEU A 210 6.16 8.22 17.37
N ARG A 211 7.32 8.86 17.31
CA ARG A 211 7.51 10.29 17.56
C ARG A 211 7.53 11.10 16.27
N ALA A 212 7.32 10.47 15.12
CA ALA A 212 7.21 11.17 13.85
C ALA A 212 6.08 12.23 13.93
N PRO A 213 6.30 13.44 13.43
CA PRO A 213 5.29 14.49 13.49
C PRO A 213 4.08 14.15 12.60
N GLY A 214 2.96 14.82 12.87
CA GLY A 214 1.80 14.81 11.96
C GLY A 214 1.07 13.46 11.90
N VAL A 215 0.62 13.12 10.68
CA VAL A 215 -0.19 11.92 10.44
C VAL A 215 0.60 10.62 10.67
N TYR A 216 1.91 10.62 10.41
CA TYR A 216 2.79 9.46 10.54
C TYR A 216 2.84 8.92 11.98
N GLY A 217 3.22 9.75 12.95
CA GLY A 217 3.23 9.32 14.36
C GLY A 217 1.82 9.05 14.87
N MET A 218 0.84 9.87 14.49
CA MET A 218 -0.55 9.69 14.92
C MET A 218 -1.15 8.36 14.48
N ALA A 219 -0.97 7.96 13.22
CA ALA A 219 -1.48 6.70 12.69
C ALA A 219 -0.80 5.50 13.36
N ARG A 220 0.53 5.55 13.51
CA ARG A 220 1.33 4.48 14.13
C ARG A 220 0.99 4.27 15.60
N GLN A 221 0.77 5.34 16.36
CA GLN A 221 0.32 5.27 17.75
C GLN A 221 -1.10 4.72 17.92
N ARG A 222 -1.98 4.98 16.93
CA ARG A 222 -3.38 4.55 16.95
C ARG A 222 -3.61 3.15 16.41
N TRP A 223 -2.58 2.47 15.91
CA TRP A 223 -2.74 1.10 15.44
C TRP A 223 -3.18 0.18 16.58
N ASN A 224 -4.33 -0.46 16.42
CA ASN A 224 -4.88 -1.45 17.35
C ASN A 224 -5.68 -2.48 16.54
N GLU A 225 -5.51 -3.77 16.82
CA GLU A 225 -6.24 -4.87 16.18
C GLU A 225 -7.76 -4.83 16.41
N GLU A 226 -8.21 -4.11 17.44
CA GLU A 226 -9.62 -3.87 17.71
C GLU A 226 -10.24 -2.82 16.79
N HIS A 227 -9.42 -1.97 16.16
CA HIS A 227 -9.94 -0.92 15.29
C HIS A 227 -10.44 -1.51 13.97
N VAL A 228 -11.65 -1.09 13.56
CA VAL A 228 -12.29 -1.52 12.31
C VAL A 228 -11.39 -1.32 11.09
N PHE A 229 -10.60 -0.24 11.05
CA PHE A 229 -9.72 0.05 9.91
C PHE A 229 -8.50 -0.88 9.88
N THR A 230 -7.94 -1.24 11.03
CA THR A 230 -6.91 -2.29 11.13
C THR A 230 -7.42 -3.61 10.59
N ARG A 231 -8.63 -4.01 11.03
CA ARG A 231 -9.29 -5.25 10.58
C ARG A 231 -9.58 -5.23 9.08
N PHE A 232 -10.00 -4.08 8.54
CA PHE A 232 -10.18 -3.86 7.10
C PHE A 232 -8.88 -4.11 6.33
N VAL A 233 -7.78 -3.46 6.74
CA VAL A 233 -6.49 -3.59 6.05
C VAL A 233 -5.94 -5.02 6.18
N ARG A 234 -6.08 -5.66 7.33
CA ARG A 234 -5.74 -7.08 7.50
C ARG A 234 -6.56 -7.97 6.56
N ASN A 235 -7.87 -7.78 6.47
CA ASN A 235 -8.72 -8.57 5.59
C ASN A 235 -8.41 -8.30 4.10
N LEU A 236 -7.99 -7.07 3.75
CA LEU A 236 -7.58 -6.70 2.41
C LEU A 236 -6.37 -7.53 1.94
N TYR A 237 -5.33 -7.63 2.76
CA TYR A 237 -4.13 -8.37 2.37
C TYR A 237 -4.20 -9.86 2.68
N PHE A 238 -4.90 -10.22 3.77
CA PHE A 238 -4.91 -11.56 4.34
C PHE A 238 -6.33 -11.96 4.77
N PRO A 239 -7.27 -12.17 3.83
CA PRO A 239 -8.66 -12.51 4.14
C PRO A 239 -8.82 -13.83 4.91
N TYR A 240 -7.75 -14.65 4.95
CA TYR A 240 -7.67 -15.94 5.65
C TYR A 240 -7.12 -15.84 7.08
N LYS A 241 -6.57 -14.68 7.49
CA LYS A 241 -6.06 -14.47 8.86
C LYS A 241 -7.18 -14.03 9.80
N PRO A 242 -7.11 -14.40 11.10
CA PRO A 242 -7.98 -13.82 12.12
C PRO A 242 -7.87 -12.29 12.15
N LEU A 243 -9.01 -11.60 12.28
CA LEU A 243 -9.04 -10.13 12.30
C LEU A 243 -8.62 -9.52 13.64
N ALA A 244 -8.71 -10.29 14.73
CA ALA A 244 -8.25 -9.90 16.05
C ALA A 244 -7.83 -11.14 16.86
N GLY A 245 -6.97 -10.93 17.88
CA GLY A 245 -6.52 -11.97 18.80
C GLY A 245 -5.25 -12.68 18.34
N PRO A 246 -4.58 -13.42 19.25
CA PRO A 246 -3.35 -14.12 18.90
C PRO A 246 -3.65 -15.10 17.77
N ALA A 247 -2.83 -15.04 16.71
CA ALA A 247 -2.81 -16.08 15.68
C ALA A 247 -2.70 -17.42 16.40
N SER A 248 -3.77 -18.20 16.38
CA SER A 248 -3.82 -19.49 17.04
C SER A 248 -2.77 -20.40 16.40
N GLY A 249 -1.63 -20.54 17.10
CA GLY A 249 -0.68 -21.65 16.98
C GLY A 249 0.24 -21.63 15.76
N GLN A 250 1.41 -21.01 15.92
CA GLN A 250 2.71 -21.69 15.76
C GLN A 250 3.84 -20.73 16.16
N GLY A 251 4.02 -20.57 17.48
CA GLY A 251 5.36 -20.36 18.00
C GLY A 251 6.14 -21.65 17.79
N ALA A 252 6.81 -21.78 16.65
CA ALA A 252 7.96 -22.65 16.58
C ALA A 252 9.05 -21.95 17.40
N SER A 253 9.19 -22.36 18.65
CA SER A 253 10.36 -22.07 19.46
C SER A 253 11.60 -22.52 18.68
N PHE A 254 12.34 -21.57 18.13
CA PHE A 254 13.73 -21.76 17.75
C PHE A 254 14.58 -21.09 18.83
N PHE A 255 14.85 -21.85 19.89
CA PHE A 255 15.95 -21.63 20.82
C PHE A 255 16.38 -23.00 21.34
N GLY A 256 17.66 -23.34 21.08
CA GLY A 256 18.40 -24.41 21.76
C GLY A 256 18.30 -25.78 21.11
#